data_AF-A0A3A5L1R1-F1
#
_entry.id   AF-A0A3A5L1R1-F1
#
_cell.length_a   1.000
_cell.length_b   1.000
_cell.length_c   1.000
_cell.angle_alpha   90.00
_cell.angle_beta   90.00
_cell.angle_gamma   90.00
#
_symmetry.space_group_name_H-M   'P 1'
#
loop_
_entity.id
_entity.type
_entity.pdbx_description
1 polymer ?
#
loop_
_entity_poly.entity_id
_entity_poly.type
_entity_poly.pdbx_seq_one_letter_code
_entity_poly.pdbx_strand_id
1 'polypeptide(L)'
;MEKLFTRIANTVAHLAGLPLTFAACCLVIVVWAVSGPIFGFSDTWQLIINTGTTIVTFLMVFLIQNTQNRDGAAIQAKLDELIRVGRAHNTFIGIEHLTETEVEEIRARCEQAAKRHDKKIADMAAKKAVAQKRGAKSQAA
;
A
#
# COMPACT_ATOMS: atom_id res chain seq x y z
N MET A 1 -25.65 4.19 -11.25
CA MET A 1 -24.99 5.32 -10.55
C MET A 1 -23.54 5.05 -10.20
N GLU A 2 -23.18 3.84 -9.72
CA GLU A 2 -21.77 3.48 -9.42
C GLU A 2 -20.79 3.82 -10.53
N LYS A 3 -21.03 3.37 -11.77
CA LYS A 3 -20.11 3.64 -12.90
C LYS A 3 -19.85 5.13 -13.14
N LEU A 4 -20.85 5.99 -12.89
CA LEU A 4 -20.72 7.44 -13.05
C LEU A 4 -19.91 8.03 -11.89
N PHE A 5 -20.24 7.66 -10.66
CA PHE A 5 -19.49 8.06 -9.46
C PHE A 5 -18.03 7.62 -9.56
N THR A 6 -17.75 6.37 -9.92
CA THR A 6 -16.39 5.86 -10.11
C THR A 6 -15.64 6.64 -11.19
N ARG A 7 -16.29 7.02 -12.30
CA ARG A 7 -15.64 7.79 -13.37
C ARG A 7 -15.30 9.20 -12.93
N ILE A 8 -16.19 9.86 -12.20
CA ILE A 8 -15.96 11.19 -11.62
C ILE A 8 -14.85 11.10 -10.57
N ALA A 9 -14.96 10.16 -9.63
CA ALA A 9 -13.98 9.97 -8.56
C ALA A 9 -12.57 9.71 -9.12
N ASN A 10 -12.45 8.84 -10.13
CA ASN A 10 -11.17 8.58 -10.80
C ASN A 10 -10.61 9.81 -11.50
N THR A 11 -11.45 10.56 -12.21
CA THR A 11 -11.02 11.77 -12.90
C THR A 11 -10.52 12.81 -11.90
N VAL A 12 -11.27 13.02 -10.81
CA VAL A 12 -10.89 13.96 -9.75
C VAL A 12 -9.63 13.49 -9.03
N ALA A 13 -9.51 12.21 -8.68
CA ALA A 13 -8.31 11.66 -8.05
C ALA A 13 -7.08 11.79 -8.96
N HIS A 14 -7.24 11.51 -10.25
CA HIS A 14 -6.15 11.68 -11.21
C HIS A 14 -5.75 13.15 -11.33
N LEU A 15 -6.71 14.06 -11.48
CA LEU A 15 -6.43 15.50 -11.55
C LEU A 15 -5.78 16.00 -10.27
N ALA A 16 -6.25 15.58 -9.10
CA ALA A 16 -5.68 15.95 -7.81
C ALA A 16 -4.23 15.46 -7.62
N GLY A 17 -3.85 14.35 -8.26
CA GLY A 17 -2.48 13.83 -8.25
C GLY A 17 -1.50 14.50 -9.22
N LEU A 18 -1.97 15.39 -10.11
CA LEU A 18 -1.09 16.06 -11.08
C LEU A 18 -0.26 17.17 -10.41
N PRO A 19 1.04 17.30 -10.73
CA PRO A 19 1.90 18.38 -10.23
C PRO A 19 1.35 19.79 -10.54
N LEU A 20 0.69 19.95 -11.70
CA LEU A 20 0.06 21.21 -12.10
C LEU A 20 -1.07 21.62 -11.16
N THR A 21 -1.85 20.66 -10.67
CA THR A 21 -2.94 20.92 -9.71
C THR A 21 -2.38 21.38 -8.37
N PHE A 22 -1.29 20.77 -7.91
CA PHE A 22 -0.58 21.22 -6.71
C PHE A 22 -0.07 22.66 -6.88
N ALA A 23 0.56 22.98 -8.02
CA ALA A 23 1.01 24.34 -8.32
C ALA A 23 -0.16 25.34 -8.33
N ALA A 24 -1.31 24.96 -8.90
CA ALA A 24 -2.52 25.79 -8.89
C ALA A 24 -3.06 26.00 -7.47
N CYS A 25 -3.08 24.96 -6.62
CA CYS A 25 -3.46 25.08 -5.21
C CYS A 25 -2.51 26.02 -4.45
N CYS A 26 -1.21 25.92 -4.66
CA CYS A 26 -0.23 26.85 -4.08
C CYS A 26 -0.49 28.30 -4.53
N LEU A 27 -0.79 28.51 -5.82
CA LEU A 27 -1.13 29.83 -6.35
C LEU A 27 -2.38 30.41 -5.66
N VAL A 28 -3.42 29.58 -5.46
CA VAL A 28 -4.64 29.99 -4.75
C VAL A 28 -4.31 30.43 -3.31
N ILE A 29 -3.46 29.69 -2.60
CA ILE A 29 -3.02 30.05 -1.24
C ILE A 29 -2.24 31.36 -1.24
N VAL A 30 -1.36 31.58 -2.21
CA VAL A 30 -0.59 32.83 -2.35
C VAL A 30 -1.52 34.01 -2.63
N VAL A 31 -2.47 33.87 -3.56
CA VAL A 31 -3.45 34.92 -3.87
C VAL A 31 -4.31 35.24 -2.65
N TRP A 32 -4.76 34.22 -1.93
CA TRP A 32 -5.49 34.39 -0.67
C TRP A 32 -4.63 35.15 0.35
N ALA A 33 -3.38 34.76 0.59
CA ALA A 33 -2.48 35.42 1.53
C ALA A 33 -2.23 36.90 1.18
N VAL A 34 -2.01 37.21 -0.10
CA VAL A 34 -1.81 38.59 -0.60
C VAL A 34 -3.07 39.44 -0.50
N SER A 35 -4.26 38.82 -0.55
CA SER A 35 -5.52 39.54 -0.30
C SER A 35 -5.73 39.90 1.17
N GLY A 36 -5.04 39.23 2.11
CA GLY A 36 -5.18 39.42 3.56
C GLY A 36 -5.05 40.88 4.03
N PRO A 37 -4.00 41.63 3.64
CA PRO A 37 -3.84 43.04 3.98
C PRO A 37 -4.99 43.94 3.50
N ILE A 38 -5.59 43.65 2.34
CA ILE A 38 -6.72 44.42 1.79
C ILE A 38 -7.96 44.24 2.67
N PHE A 39 -8.16 43.03 3.20
CA PHE A 39 -9.29 42.68 4.08
C PHE A 39 -8.96 42.81 5.58
N GLY A 40 -7.82 43.41 5.93
CA GLY A 40 -7.38 43.60 7.32
C GLY A 40 -7.26 42.29 8.11
N PHE A 41 -7.00 41.16 7.43
CA PHE A 41 -6.97 39.82 8.03
C PHE A 41 -8.25 39.46 8.83
N SER A 42 -9.40 39.93 8.37
CA SER A 42 -10.70 39.73 9.03
C SER A 42 -11.07 38.26 9.29
N ASP A 43 -11.95 38.04 10.28
CA ASP A 43 -12.48 36.72 10.59
C ASP A 43 -13.17 36.06 9.40
N THR A 44 -13.91 36.83 8.60
CA THR A 44 -14.56 36.33 7.37
C THR A 44 -13.54 35.85 6.34
N TRP A 45 -12.41 36.56 6.19
CA TRP A 45 -11.34 36.17 5.26
C TRP A 45 -10.65 34.86 5.68
N GLN A 46 -10.45 34.66 6.98
CA GLN A 46 -9.94 33.39 7.52
C GLN A 46 -10.97 32.25 7.41
N LEU A 47 -12.24 32.57 7.69
CA LEU A 47 -13.34 31.60 7.64
C LEU A 47 -13.50 31.00 6.25
N ILE A 48 -13.44 31.80 5.19
CA ILE A 48 -13.61 31.32 3.81
C ILE A 48 -12.58 30.25 3.46
N ILE A 49 -11.29 30.48 3.75
CA ILE A 49 -10.26 29.49 3.42
C ILE A 49 -10.38 28.24 4.30
N ASN A 50 -10.69 28.41 5.58
CA ASN A 50 -10.78 27.30 6.53
C ASN A 50 -11.98 26.41 6.19
N THR A 51 -13.15 27.01 6.01
CA THR A 51 -14.37 26.29 5.61
C THR A 51 -14.19 25.62 4.24
N GLY A 52 -13.62 26.33 3.26
CA GLY A 52 -13.40 25.77 1.92
C GLY A 52 -12.45 24.59 1.92
N THR A 53 -11.28 24.72 2.55
CA THR A 53 -10.29 23.64 2.63
C THR A 53 -10.80 22.45 3.45
N THR A 54 -11.58 22.69 4.51
CA THR A 54 -12.20 21.61 5.29
C THR A 54 -13.18 20.79 4.45
N ILE A 55 -14.06 21.45 3.69
CA ILE A 55 -15.01 20.76 2.78
C ILE A 55 -14.25 19.95 1.73
N VAL A 56 -13.25 20.57 1.08
CA VAL A 56 -12.43 19.88 0.06
C VAL A 56 -11.72 18.68 0.67
N THR A 57 -11.13 18.83 1.85
CA THR A 57 -10.44 17.73 2.55
C THR A 57 -11.39 16.61 2.90
N PHE A 58 -12.58 16.92 3.42
CA PHE A 58 -13.59 15.92 3.74
C PHE A 58 -14.02 15.13 2.51
N LEU A 59 -14.29 15.81 1.39
CA LEU A 59 -14.58 15.15 0.12
C LEU A 59 -13.39 14.32 -0.39
N MET A 60 -12.17 14.84 -0.24
CA MET A 60 -10.95 14.16 -0.65
C MET A 60 -10.74 12.85 0.11
N VAL A 61 -11.05 12.79 1.41
CA VAL A 61 -10.98 11.53 2.18
C VAL A 61 -11.86 10.45 1.55
N PHE A 62 -13.12 10.76 1.20
CA PHE A 62 -13.99 9.79 0.53
C PHE A 62 -13.48 9.39 -0.87
N LEU A 63 -12.98 10.37 -1.64
CA LEU A 63 -12.43 10.10 -2.97
C LEU A 63 -11.19 9.20 -2.90
N ILE A 64 -10.29 9.48 -1.97
CA ILE A 64 -9.10 8.67 -1.70
C ILE A 64 -9.53 7.27 -1.25
N GLN A 65 -10.43 7.15 -0.28
CA GLN A 65 -10.91 5.84 0.20
C GLN A 65 -11.56 5.02 -0.92
N ASN A 66 -12.41 5.63 -1.75
CA ASN A 66 -13.05 4.93 -2.86
C ASN A 66 -12.02 4.46 -3.90
N THR A 67 -11.05 5.32 -4.24
CA THR A 67 -10.00 4.97 -5.21
C THR A 67 -9.09 3.87 -4.64
N GLN A 68 -8.65 4.01 -3.39
CA GLN A 68 -7.81 3.03 -2.70
C GLN A 68 -8.52 1.69 -2.51
N ASN A 69 -9.79 1.67 -2.11
CA ASN A 69 -10.56 0.44 -1.93
C ASN A 69 -10.66 -0.33 -3.25
N ARG A 70 -10.98 0.38 -4.34
CA ARG A 70 -11.11 -0.22 -5.67
C ARG A 70 -9.77 -0.71 -6.22
N ASP A 71 -8.72 0.09 -6.08
CA ASP A 71 -7.38 -0.28 -6.56
C ASP A 71 -6.80 -1.43 -5.71
N GLY A 72 -7.11 -1.49 -4.41
CA GLY A 72 -6.81 -2.62 -3.52
C GLY A 72 -7.46 -3.92 -3.98
N ALA A 73 -8.76 -3.91 -4.27
CA ALA A 73 -9.47 -5.07 -4.80
C ALA A 73 -8.91 -5.52 -6.17
N ALA A 74 -8.53 -4.57 -7.03
CA ALA A 74 -7.92 -4.90 -8.33
C ALA A 74 -6.52 -5.52 -8.18
N ILE A 75 -5.74 -5.10 -7.19
CA ILE A 75 -4.44 -5.70 -6.85
C ILE A 75 -4.65 -7.12 -6.31
N GLN A 76 -5.58 -7.32 -5.38
CA GLN A 76 -5.94 -8.63 -4.84
C GLN A 76 -6.32 -9.60 -5.95
N ALA A 77 -7.25 -9.23 -6.84
CA ALA A 77 -7.66 -10.08 -7.96
C ALA A 77 -6.50 -10.47 -8.89
N LYS A 78 -5.54 -9.56 -9.13
CA LYS A 78 -4.33 -9.87 -9.93
C LYS A 78 -3.40 -10.82 -9.19
N LEU A 79 -3.24 -10.66 -7.87
CA LEU A 79 -2.42 -11.56 -7.04
C LEU A 79 -3.04 -12.95 -6.95
N ASP A 80 -4.35 -13.03 -6.77
CA ASP A 80 -5.09 -14.29 -6.75
C ASP A 80 -4.89 -15.07 -8.04
N GLU A 81 -4.94 -14.39 -9.19
CA GLU A 81 -4.66 -15.02 -10.48
C GLU A 81 -3.22 -15.53 -10.57
N LEU A 82 -2.23 -14.76 -10.10
CA LEU A 82 -0.82 -15.18 -10.06
C LEU A 82 -0.59 -16.39 -9.13
N ILE A 83 -1.28 -16.45 -7.98
CA ILE A 83 -1.23 -17.59 -7.07
C ILE A 83 -1.87 -18.81 -7.74
N ARG A 84 -3.04 -18.63 -8.36
CA ARG A 84 -3.83 -19.69 -9.00
C ARG A 84 -3.07 -20.39 -10.12
N VAL A 85 -2.28 -19.66 -10.91
CA VAL A 85 -1.45 -20.24 -12.00
C VAL A 85 -0.04 -20.62 -11.55
N GLY A 86 0.36 -20.22 -10.34
CA GLY A 86 1.69 -20.39 -9.80
C GLY A 86 1.90 -21.68 -9.02
N ARG A 87 3.01 -21.75 -8.28
CA ARG A 87 3.31 -22.80 -7.29
C ARG A 87 3.02 -22.38 -5.85
N ALA A 88 2.42 -21.21 -5.67
CA ALA A 88 2.00 -20.72 -4.36
C ALA A 88 0.81 -21.54 -3.87
N HIS A 89 0.58 -21.56 -2.55
CA HIS A 89 -0.56 -22.29 -1.99
C HIS A 89 -1.85 -21.49 -2.22
N ASN A 90 -2.88 -22.15 -2.78
CA ASN A 90 -4.18 -21.50 -3.02
C ASN A 90 -4.88 -21.02 -1.74
N THR A 91 -4.44 -21.43 -0.55
CA THR A 91 -4.92 -20.93 0.74
C THR A 91 -4.71 -19.43 0.94
N PHE A 92 -3.84 -18.78 0.14
CA PHE A 92 -3.64 -17.33 0.17
C PHE A 92 -4.65 -16.54 -0.68
N ILE A 93 -5.45 -17.22 -1.52
CA ILE A 93 -6.47 -16.58 -2.35
C ILE A 93 -7.64 -16.15 -1.46
N GLY A 94 -8.06 -14.89 -1.55
CA GLY A 94 -9.17 -14.34 -0.77
C GLY A 94 -8.90 -14.21 0.73
N ILE A 95 -7.62 -14.13 1.13
CA ILE A 95 -7.21 -14.01 2.54
C ILE A 95 -7.75 -12.74 3.21
N GLU A 96 -8.04 -11.69 2.44
CA GLU A 96 -8.63 -10.42 2.91
C GLU A 96 -10.07 -10.54 3.43
N HIS A 97 -10.74 -11.67 3.17
CA HIS A 97 -12.07 -11.95 3.71
C HIS A 97 -12.04 -12.66 5.07
N LEU A 98 -10.86 -13.09 5.51
CA LEU A 98 -10.68 -13.73 6.81
C LEU A 98 -10.60 -12.68 7.93
N THR A 99 -10.86 -13.13 9.15
CA THR A 99 -10.64 -12.32 10.34
C THR A 99 -9.15 -12.09 10.58
N GLU A 100 -8.80 -11.01 11.28
CA GLU A 100 -7.41 -10.68 11.60
C GLU A 100 -6.68 -11.85 12.29
N THR A 101 -7.36 -12.55 13.21
CA THR A 101 -6.81 -13.73 13.91
C THR A 101 -6.48 -14.87 12.94
N GLU A 102 -7.35 -15.14 11.97
CA GLU A 102 -7.14 -16.20 10.98
C GLU A 102 -5.98 -15.85 10.02
N VAL A 103 -5.88 -14.58 9.60
CA VAL A 103 -4.76 -14.09 8.79
C VAL A 103 -3.44 -14.24 9.55
N GLU A 104 -3.41 -13.88 10.82
CA GLU A 104 -2.22 -13.99 11.66
C GLU A 104 -1.81 -15.47 11.86
N GLU A 105 -2.77 -16.38 11.98
CA GLU A 105 -2.48 -17.81 12.06
C GLU A 105 -1.81 -18.33 10.77
N ILE A 106 -2.34 -17.95 9.60
CA ILE A 106 -1.75 -18.31 8.30
C ILE A 106 -0.33 -17.74 8.20
N ARG A 107 -0.15 -16.47 8.58
CA ARG A 107 1.16 -15.81 8.59
C ARG A 107 2.16 -16.53 9.48
N ALA A 108 1.76 -16.87 10.71
CA ALA A 108 2.60 -17.60 11.66
C ALA A 108 3.01 -18.97 11.12
N ARG A 109 2.09 -19.72 10.50
CA ARG A 109 2.40 -21.00 9.83
C ARG A 109 3.41 -20.81 8.71
N CYS A 110 3.28 -19.75 7.92
CA CYS A 110 4.18 -19.42 6.82
C CYS A 110 5.60 -19.07 7.30
N GLU A 111 5.71 -18.23 8.33
CA GLU A 111 6.98 -17.89 8.96
C GLU A 111 7.67 -19.12 9.59
N GLN A 112 6.90 -20.00 10.22
CA GLN A 112 7.42 -21.26 10.75
C GLN A 112 7.94 -22.18 9.65
N ALA A 113 7.22 -22.29 8.53
CA ALA A 113 7.65 -23.08 7.39
C ALA A 113 8.97 -22.55 6.79
N ALA A 114 9.08 -21.22 6.64
CA ALA A 114 10.31 -20.56 6.18
C ALA A 114 11.50 -20.83 7.12
N LYS A 115 11.33 -20.61 8.44
CA LYS A 115 12.37 -20.89 9.44
C LYS A 115 12.84 -22.36 9.42
N ARG A 116 11.90 -23.31 9.25
CA ARG A 116 12.23 -24.73 9.13
C ARG A 116 13.03 -25.04 7.87
N HIS A 117 12.69 -24.40 6.75
CA HIS A 117 13.41 -24.55 5.50
C HIS A 117 14.85 -24.01 5.60
N ASP A 118 15.02 -22.81 6.16
CA ASP A 118 16.33 -22.18 6.34
C ASP A 118 17.23 -23.01 7.27
N LYS A 119 16.67 -23.52 8.38
CA LYS A 119 17.41 -24.41 9.28
C LYS A 119 17.86 -25.69 8.58
N LYS A 120 16.98 -26.32 7.77
CA LYS A 120 17.36 -27.52 7.00
C LYS A 120 18.48 -27.22 6.00
N ILE A 121 18.44 -26.08 5.32
CA ILE A 121 19.50 -25.67 4.40
C ILE A 121 20.82 -25.48 5.16
N ALA A 122 20.81 -24.79 6.29
CA ALA A 122 21.99 -24.58 7.12
C ALA A 122 22.58 -25.91 7.61
N ASP A 123 21.73 -26.82 8.10
CA ASP A 123 22.14 -28.15 8.56
C ASP A 123 22.75 -28.99 7.42
N MET A 124 22.17 -28.93 6.22
CA MET A 124 22.71 -29.62 5.04
C MET A 124 24.06 -29.03 4.61
N ALA A 125 24.20 -27.70 4.62
CA ALA A 125 25.46 -27.04 4.31
C ALA A 125 26.56 -27.40 5.33
N ALA A 126 26.23 -27.41 6.62
CA ALA A 126 27.14 -27.82 7.69
C ALA A 126 27.60 -29.28 7.53
N LYS A 127 26.66 -30.21 7.27
CA LYS A 127 26.99 -31.62 7.02
C LYS A 127 27.90 -31.80 5.80
N LYS A 128 27.63 -31.07 4.70
CA LYS A 128 28.46 -31.11 3.49
C LYS A 128 29.89 -30.61 3.76
N ALA A 129 30.03 -29.50 4.50
CA ALA A 129 31.33 -28.97 4.89
C ALA A 129 32.14 -29.94 5.76
N VAL A 130 31.48 -30.61 6.71
CA VAL A 130 32.11 -31.63 7.57
C VAL A 130 32.55 -32.86 6.76
N ALA A 131 31.71 -33.34 5.85
CA ALA A 131 32.03 -34.47 4.98
C ALA A 131 33.22 -34.16 4.06
N GLN A 132 33.26 -32.97 3.46
CA GLN A 132 34.35 -32.52 2.60
C GLN A 132 35.68 -32.40 3.38
N LYS A 133 35.64 -31.89 4.61
CA LYS A 133 36.82 -31.80 5.48
C LYS A 133 37.34 -33.17 5.93
N ARG A 134 36.45 -34.15 6.13
CA ARG A 134 36.82 -35.56 6.44
C ARG A 134 37.42 -36.27 5.23
N GLY A 135 36.85 -36.11 4.04
CA GLY A 135 37.40 -36.66 2.80
C GLY A 135 38.79 -36.11 2.46
N ALA A 136 38.99 -34.79 2.61
CA ALA A 136 40.29 -34.16 2.39
C ALA A 136 41.37 -34.64 3.38
N LYS A 137 41.01 -34.90 4.65
CA LYS A 137 41.94 -35.49 5.63
C LYS A 137 42.30 -36.95 5.33
N SER A 138 41.38 -37.72 4.76
CA SER A 138 41.61 -39.12 4.38
C SER A 138 42.46 -39.29 3.12
N GLN A 139 42.55 -38.28 2.25
CA GLN A 139 43.41 -38.29 1.06
C GLN A 139 44.84 -37.78 1.34
N ALA A 140 45.06 -37.11 2.47
CA ALA A 140 46.35 -36.52 2.85
C ALA A 140 47.14 -37.39 3.85
N ALA A 141 46.60 -38.54 4.25
CA ALA A 141 47.23 -39.55 5.11
C ALA A 141 47.49 -40.82 4.30
#